data_AF-A0A2D0L505-F1
#
_entry.id   AF-A0A2D0L505-F1
#
_cell.length_a   1.000
_cell.length_b   1.000
_cell.length_c   1.000
_cell.angle_alpha   90.00
_cell.angle_beta   90.00
_cell.angle_gamma   90.00
#
_symmetry.space_group_name_H-M   'P 1'
#
loop_
_entity.id
_entity.type
_entity.pdbx_description
1 polymer ?
#
loop_
_entity_poly.entity_id
_entity_poly.type
_entity_poly.pdbx_seq_one_letter_code
_entity_poly.pdbx_strand_id
1 'polypeptide(L)'
;MNISLIISSLLVSLAGSPTLAEIAEAQKTAASKPQEVVLQQEKQLDELQKCRFERSPLIRLACYDREFDNLKIGTVPVTLENMGPMWRQAMEQEMQRTDHSTGFIVSRGENGTTRIILTTPAVGVPPPRPVLMLSCIDRITRLQVALPKPAESGAVTVTTNKTLFKTEWFLRESGYLWESSRGLPGIDEIKRLMGSEHMTITPEQGSQITFNISQLEQAAKPLREACRW
;
A
#
# COMPACT_ATOMS: atom_id res chain seq x y z
N MET A 1 43.40 -43.19 -35.43
CA MET A 1 42.10 -43.40 -36.10
C MET A 1 41.07 -42.61 -35.31
N ASN A 2 40.29 -41.73 -35.97
CA ASN A 2 39.36 -40.73 -35.40
C ASN A 2 40.10 -39.53 -34.70
N ILE A 3 39.86 -38.23 -34.98
CA ILE A 3 38.65 -37.35 -35.08
C ILE A 3 38.22 -36.88 -33.67
N SER A 4 38.16 -35.58 -33.29
CA SER A 4 38.33 -34.25 -33.96
C SER A 4 39.14 -33.27 -33.04
N LEU A 5 39.52 -32.00 -33.30
CA LEU A 5 38.94 -30.79 -33.98
C LEU A 5 37.71 -30.17 -33.24
N ILE A 6 37.44 -28.85 -33.19
CA ILE A 6 37.94 -27.63 -33.90
C ILE A 6 38.30 -26.51 -32.88
N ILE A 7 39.17 -25.55 -33.25
CA ILE A 7 39.44 -24.29 -32.50
C ILE A 7 39.02 -23.05 -33.33
N SER A 8 38.54 -22.01 -32.64
CA SER A 8 38.30 -20.61 -33.03
C SER A 8 38.32 -20.18 -34.50
N SER A 9 37.21 -19.57 -34.94
CA SER A 9 37.17 -18.65 -36.09
C SER A 9 36.87 -17.21 -35.63
N LEU A 10 37.69 -16.27 -36.11
CA LEU A 10 37.49 -14.82 -36.02
C LEU A 10 37.80 -14.25 -37.41
N LEU A 11 37.02 -13.28 -37.90
CA LEU A 11 37.43 -12.10 -38.72
C LEU A 11 36.25 -11.46 -39.50
N VAL A 12 36.17 -10.12 -39.41
CA VAL A 12 35.78 -9.16 -40.47
C VAL A 12 34.34 -9.18 -41.05
N SER A 13 33.46 -8.40 -40.41
CA SER A 13 32.81 -7.16 -40.92
C SER A 13 32.62 -6.92 -42.43
N LEU A 14 31.42 -6.48 -42.87
CA LEU A 14 31.14 -5.17 -43.53
C LEU A 14 29.76 -5.12 -44.22
N ALA A 15 28.80 -4.32 -43.70
CA ALA A 15 27.66 -3.78 -44.47
C ALA A 15 26.95 -2.63 -43.71
N GLY A 16 26.60 -1.55 -44.41
CA GLY A 16 25.50 -0.63 -44.02
C GLY A 16 25.74 0.39 -42.90
N SER A 17 26.45 1.49 -43.20
CA SER A 17 26.32 2.73 -42.43
C SER A 17 25.25 3.64 -43.06
N PRO A 18 24.16 4.04 -42.35
CA PRO A 18 23.20 5.01 -42.87
C PRO A 18 23.85 6.40 -43.00
N THR A 19 23.38 7.21 -43.94
CA THR A 19 23.99 8.51 -44.25
C THR A 19 23.50 9.63 -43.31
N LEU A 20 24.40 10.57 -43.00
CA LEU A 20 24.14 11.70 -42.09
C LEU A 20 22.98 12.63 -42.52
N ALA A 21 22.48 12.51 -43.76
CA ALA A 21 21.35 13.28 -44.27
C ALA A 21 20.01 12.89 -43.63
N GLU A 22 19.71 11.59 -43.50
CA GLU A 22 18.43 11.12 -42.92
C GLU A 22 18.25 11.54 -41.45
N ILE A 23 19.36 11.66 -40.72
CA ILE A 23 19.36 12.07 -39.31
C ILE A 23 18.97 13.56 -39.16
N ALA A 24 19.26 14.39 -40.17
CA ALA A 24 19.08 15.84 -40.12
C ALA A 24 17.63 16.31 -40.39
N GLU A 25 16.82 15.51 -41.08
CA GLU A 25 15.41 15.85 -41.36
C GLU A 25 14.46 15.38 -40.25
N ALA A 26 14.75 14.23 -39.64
CA ALA A 26 13.98 13.69 -38.51
C ALA A 26 13.94 14.62 -37.27
N GLN A 27 14.89 15.55 -37.13
CA GLN A 27 14.99 16.46 -35.99
C GLN A 27 14.12 17.73 -36.11
N LYS A 28 13.52 18.03 -37.27
CA LYS A 28 12.88 19.35 -37.52
C LYS A 28 11.40 19.45 -37.15
N THR A 29 10.73 18.37 -36.75
CA THR A 29 9.27 18.32 -36.57
C THR A 29 8.78 17.99 -35.14
N ALA A 30 9.67 17.79 -34.17
CA ALA A 30 9.33 17.41 -32.79
C ALA A 30 9.51 18.54 -31.74
N ALA A 31 9.89 19.76 -32.16
CA ALA A 31 10.45 20.78 -31.28
C ALA A 31 9.44 21.60 -30.42
N SER A 32 8.13 21.34 -30.50
CA SER A 32 7.09 22.21 -29.91
C SER A 32 6.48 21.73 -28.60
N LYS A 33 6.88 20.56 -28.06
CA LYS A 33 6.23 19.93 -26.89
C LYS A 33 7.11 19.67 -25.65
N PRO A 34 8.45 19.52 -25.73
CA PRO A 34 9.26 19.28 -24.52
C PRO A 34 9.32 20.45 -23.52
N GLN A 35 9.38 21.70 -24.02
CA GLN A 35 9.72 22.86 -23.18
C GLN A 35 8.59 23.30 -22.24
N GLU A 36 7.33 23.15 -22.63
CA GLU A 36 6.17 23.54 -21.82
C GLU A 36 6.06 22.67 -20.55
N VAL A 37 6.31 21.36 -20.67
CA VAL A 37 6.29 20.41 -19.55
C VAL A 37 7.41 20.69 -18.55
N VAL A 38 8.63 20.94 -19.03
CA VAL A 38 9.79 21.24 -18.17
C VAL A 38 9.59 22.55 -17.42
N LEU A 39 9.17 23.62 -18.11
CA LEU A 39 8.92 24.93 -17.49
C LEU A 39 7.83 24.86 -16.41
N GLN A 40 6.81 24.03 -16.62
CA GLN A 40 5.76 23.79 -15.62
C GLN A 40 6.31 23.04 -14.40
N GLN A 41 7.17 22.03 -14.60
CA GLN A 41 7.81 21.25 -13.53
C GLN A 41 8.83 22.08 -12.71
N GLU A 42 9.58 22.97 -13.35
CA GLU A 42 10.50 23.90 -12.67
C GLU A 42 9.73 24.87 -11.76
N LYS A 43 8.70 25.53 -12.30
CA LYS A 43 7.81 26.42 -11.51
C LYS A 43 7.15 25.69 -10.35
N GLN A 44 6.74 24.44 -10.56
CA GLN A 44 6.16 23.58 -9.54
C GLN A 44 7.15 23.26 -8.40
N LEU A 45 8.42 23.02 -8.73
CA LEU A 45 9.48 22.81 -7.75
C LEU A 45 9.78 24.09 -6.94
N ASP A 46 9.71 25.27 -7.57
CA ASP A 46 9.91 26.56 -6.90
C ASP A 46 8.83 26.87 -5.85
N GLU A 47 7.56 26.56 -6.09
CA GLU A 47 6.51 26.73 -5.07
C GLU A 47 6.75 25.83 -3.85
N LEU A 48 7.13 24.55 -4.05
CA LEU A 48 7.56 23.67 -2.95
C LEU A 48 8.77 24.21 -2.18
N GLN A 49 9.74 24.83 -2.87
CA GLN A 49 10.92 25.40 -2.21
C GLN A 49 10.57 26.58 -1.29
N LYS A 50 9.54 27.38 -1.61
CA LYS A 50 9.09 28.50 -0.76
C LYS A 50 8.61 28.03 0.61
N CYS A 51 7.92 26.89 0.68
CA CYS A 51 7.47 26.31 1.95
C CYS A 51 8.62 26.05 2.94
N ARG A 52 9.87 25.83 2.47
CA ARG A 52 11.04 25.63 3.36
C ARG A 52 11.30 26.80 4.31
N PHE A 53 10.92 28.01 3.93
CA PHE A 53 11.16 29.24 4.71
C PHE A 53 10.09 29.51 5.77
N GLU A 54 8.99 28.76 5.78
CA GLU A 54 7.95 28.89 6.81
C GLU A 54 8.49 28.56 8.20
N ARG A 55 8.31 29.48 9.15
CA ARG A 55 8.91 29.38 10.49
C ARG A 55 8.15 28.42 11.41
N SER A 56 6.83 28.36 11.29
CA SER A 56 5.99 27.46 12.09
C SER A 56 5.94 26.07 11.45
N PRO A 57 6.26 24.97 12.18
CA PRO A 57 6.21 23.62 11.63
C PRO A 57 4.84 23.22 11.07
N LEU A 58 3.75 23.67 11.70
CA LEU A 58 2.38 23.36 11.26
C LEU A 58 1.99 24.13 9.99
N ILE A 59 2.40 25.40 9.87
CA ILE A 59 2.17 26.20 8.66
C ILE A 59 3.03 25.67 7.50
N ARG A 60 4.27 25.25 7.79
CA ARG A 60 5.15 24.60 6.83
C ARG A 60 4.54 23.32 6.26
N LEU A 61 3.93 22.48 7.10
CA LEU A 61 3.23 21.27 6.67
C LEU A 61 2.05 21.62 5.76
N ALA A 62 1.13 22.48 6.22
CA ALA A 62 -0.03 22.91 5.43
C ALA A 62 0.34 23.62 4.11
N CYS A 63 1.52 24.26 4.04
CA CYS A 63 2.08 24.79 2.80
C CYS A 63 2.44 23.67 1.82
N TYR A 64 3.19 22.65 2.27
CA TYR A 64 3.53 21.50 1.43
C TYR A 64 2.30 20.74 0.97
N ASP A 65 1.33 20.49 1.85
CA ASP A 65 0.10 19.77 1.53
C ASP A 65 -0.67 20.48 0.39
N ARG A 66 -0.92 21.80 0.55
CA ARG A 66 -1.58 22.62 -0.46
C ARG A 66 -0.83 22.65 -1.78
N GLU A 67 0.49 22.80 -1.76
CA GLU A 67 1.24 22.80 -3.02
C GLU A 67 1.24 21.41 -3.67
N PHE A 68 1.35 20.31 -2.91
CA PHE A 68 1.26 18.95 -3.47
C PHE A 68 -0.06 18.69 -4.21
N ASP A 69 -1.19 19.16 -3.65
CA ASP A 69 -2.49 19.13 -4.34
C ASP A 69 -2.46 19.94 -5.66
N ASN A 70 -1.84 21.12 -5.65
CA ASN A 70 -1.66 21.96 -6.84
C ASN A 70 -0.77 21.32 -7.92
N LEU A 71 0.16 20.43 -7.55
CA LEU A 71 1.11 19.83 -8.50
C LEU A 71 0.44 18.94 -9.55
N LYS A 72 -0.75 18.39 -9.27
CA LYS A 72 -1.37 17.34 -10.08
C LYS A 72 -0.38 16.20 -10.39
N ILE A 73 0.44 15.80 -9.41
CA ILE A 73 1.26 14.59 -9.52
C ILE A 73 0.29 13.45 -9.82
N GLY A 74 0.40 12.89 -11.03
CA GLY A 74 -0.40 11.74 -11.42
C GLY A 74 -0.20 10.64 -10.39
N THR A 75 -1.30 10.09 -9.86
CA THR A 75 -1.28 9.03 -8.86
C THR A 75 -0.23 8.00 -9.24
N VAL A 76 0.81 7.84 -8.41
CA VAL A 76 1.91 6.91 -8.69
C VAL A 76 1.28 5.57 -9.07
N PRO A 77 1.56 5.02 -10.27
CA PRO A 77 0.86 3.83 -10.76
C PRO A 77 1.30 2.63 -9.94
N VAL A 78 0.60 2.41 -8.83
CA VAL A 78 0.70 1.21 -8.02
C VAL A 78 0.38 0.04 -8.94
N THR A 79 1.30 -0.91 -9.07
CA THR A 79 1.18 -2.06 -9.97
C THR A 79 0.20 -3.10 -9.41
N LEU A 80 -1.08 -2.74 -9.52
CA LEU A 80 -2.25 -3.46 -9.02
C LEU A 80 -2.35 -4.92 -9.50
N GLU A 81 -1.63 -5.29 -10.56
CA GLU A 81 -1.48 -6.67 -11.05
C GLU A 81 -0.95 -7.64 -9.97
N ASN A 82 -0.14 -7.14 -9.02
CA ASN A 82 0.36 -7.92 -7.89
C ASN A 82 -0.51 -7.84 -6.63
N MET A 83 -1.58 -7.04 -6.64
CA MET A 83 -2.41 -6.73 -5.47
C MET A 83 -3.80 -7.34 -5.59
N GLY A 84 -4.09 -8.29 -4.71
CA GLY A 84 -5.33 -9.06 -4.78
C GLY A 84 -6.58 -8.30 -4.33
N PRO A 85 -7.76 -8.93 -4.47
CA PRO A 85 -9.05 -8.29 -4.21
C PRO A 85 -9.26 -7.91 -2.74
N MET A 86 -8.65 -8.61 -1.78
CA MET A 86 -8.83 -8.27 -0.35
C MET A 86 -7.99 -7.05 0.03
N TRP A 87 -6.76 -6.93 -0.48
CA TRP A 87 -5.94 -5.71 -0.35
C TRP A 87 -6.66 -4.50 -0.95
N ARG A 88 -7.15 -4.64 -2.19
CA ARG A 88 -7.84 -3.56 -2.90
C ARG A 88 -9.08 -3.10 -2.14
N GLN A 89 -9.93 -4.03 -1.68
CA GLN A 89 -11.08 -3.71 -0.84
C GLN A 89 -10.71 -2.94 0.44
N ALA A 90 -9.62 -3.32 1.13
CA ALA A 90 -9.18 -2.64 2.35
C ALA A 90 -8.77 -1.19 2.08
N MET A 91 -8.02 -0.96 0.99
CA MET A 91 -7.55 0.36 0.58
C MET A 91 -8.69 1.20 0.00
N GLU A 92 -9.54 0.65 -0.86
CA GLU A 92 -10.70 1.31 -1.48
C GLU A 92 -11.72 1.79 -0.42
N GLN A 93 -11.94 1.02 0.66
CA GLN A 93 -12.78 1.43 1.78
C GLN A 93 -12.12 2.54 2.61
N GLU A 94 -10.82 2.43 2.89
CA GLU A 94 -10.08 3.43 3.66
C GLU A 94 -9.89 4.76 2.88
N MET A 95 -9.85 4.70 1.55
CA MET A 95 -9.91 5.88 0.66
C MET A 95 -11.23 6.65 0.74
N GLN A 96 -12.30 6.08 1.31
CA GLN A 96 -13.55 6.82 1.58
C GLN A 96 -13.48 7.69 2.85
N ARG A 97 -12.37 7.68 3.60
CA ARG A 97 -12.22 8.48 4.82
C ARG A 97 -12.09 9.97 4.47
N THR A 98 -13.08 10.75 4.89
CA THR A 98 -13.10 12.21 4.76
C THR A 98 -12.59 12.97 5.98
N ASP A 99 -12.24 12.25 7.07
CA ASP A 99 -11.66 12.82 8.29
C ASP A 99 -10.20 12.39 8.49
N HIS A 100 -9.52 12.99 9.47
CA HIS A 100 -8.18 12.61 9.88
C HIS A 100 -8.16 11.58 11.03
N SER A 101 -9.27 10.86 11.26
CA SER A 101 -9.38 9.93 12.39
C SER A 101 -8.72 8.57 12.10
N THR A 102 -8.54 7.81 13.17
CA THR A 102 -8.09 6.41 13.13
C THR A 102 -9.17 5.47 13.71
N GLY A 103 -10.43 5.92 13.66
CA GLY A 103 -11.60 5.11 14.03
C GLY A 103 -11.97 4.11 12.94
N PHE A 104 -12.64 3.02 13.32
CA PHE A 104 -13.07 2.00 12.37
C PHE A 104 -14.17 2.53 11.42
N ILE A 105 -13.90 2.49 10.11
CA ILE A 105 -14.95 2.58 9.09
C ILE A 105 -15.60 1.20 8.98
N VAL A 106 -16.94 1.15 8.93
CA VAL A 106 -17.71 -0.09 8.83
C VAL A 106 -18.59 -0.05 7.59
N SER A 107 -18.37 -0.97 6.65
CA SER A 107 -19.25 -1.19 5.50
C SER A 107 -20.02 -2.51 5.62
N ARG A 108 -21.11 -2.61 4.86
CA ARG A 108 -21.90 -3.83 4.68
C ARG A 108 -22.05 -4.10 3.19
N GLY A 109 -22.03 -5.37 2.79
CA GLY A 109 -22.33 -5.76 1.41
C GLY A 109 -23.79 -5.54 1.07
N GLU A 110 -24.06 -5.38 -0.23
CA GLU A 110 -25.42 -5.19 -0.73
C GLU A 110 -26.24 -6.50 -0.71
N ASN A 111 -27.56 -6.34 -0.86
CA ASN A 111 -28.50 -7.34 -1.37
C ASN A 111 -28.38 -8.74 -0.71
N GLY A 112 -28.47 -8.78 0.62
CA GLY A 112 -28.57 -10.02 1.39
C GLY A 112 -27.27 -10.79 1.59
N THR A 113 -26.15 -10.34 1.00
CA THR A 113 -24.84 -10.95 1.28
C THR A 113 -24.47 -10.70 2.75
N THR A 114 -24.10 -11.76 3.48
CA THR A 114 -23.62 -11.65 4.87
C THR A 114 -22.14 -11.19 4.88
N ARG A 115 -21.92 -9.98 4.36
CA ARG A 115 -20.62 -9.33 4.21
C ARG A 115 -20.56 -8.09 5.10
N ILE A 116 -19.62 -8.06 6.04
CA ILE A 116 -19.32 -6.91 6.90
C ILE A 116 -17.82 -6.68 6.86
N ILE A 117 -17.37 -5.44 6.68
CA ILE A 117 -15.95 -5.09 6.58
C ILE A 117 -15.66 -3.88 7.49
N LEU A 118 -14.66 -4.03 8.36
CA LEU A 118 -14.13 -2.97 9.22
C LEU A 118 -12.72 -2.62 8.74
N THR A 119 -12.40 -1.34 8.59
CA THR A 119 -11.03 -0.87 8.31
C THR A 119 -10.58 0.22 9.27
N THR A 120 -9.30 0.20 9.65
CA THR A 120 -8.62 1.33 10.33
C THR A 120 -7.17 1.44 9.85
N PRO A 121 -6.63 2.66 9.62
CA PRO A 121 -5.29 2.85 9.11
C PRO A 121 -4.24 2.79 10.24
N ALA A 122 -2.99 2.53 9.87
CA ALA A 122 -1.87 2.64 10.80
C ALA A 122 -1.69 4.08 11.31
N VAL A 123 -1.39 4.21 12.60
CA VAL A 123 -1.06 5.45 13.30
C VAL A 123 0.43 5.76 13.10
N GLY A 124 0.77 7.02 12.85
CA GLY A 124 2.17 7.48 12.75
C GLY A 124 2.92 7.08 11.47
N VAL A 125 2.24 6.47 10.50
CA VAL A 125 2.79 6.12 9.18
C VAL A 125 2.21 7.08 8.11
N PRO A 126 3.02 7.65 7.19
CA PRO A 126 2.49 8.45 6.09
C PRO A 126 1.78 7.58 5.02
N PRO A 127 0.91 8.15 4.17
CA PRO A 127 0.34 7.44 3.04
C PRO A 127 1.39 6.93 2.03
N PRO A 128 1.16 5.78 1.36
CA PRO A 128 0.08 4.83 1.57
C PRO A 128 0.25 4.06 2.90
N ARG A 129 -0.79 4.10 3.74
CA ARG A 129 -0.74 3.52 5.10
C ARG A 129 -1.11 2.04 5.05
N PRO A 130 -0.49 1.17 5.87
CA PRO A 130 -1.06 -0.13 6.18
C PRO A 130 -2.49 0.00 6.73
N VAL A 131 -3.37 -0.93 6.38
CA VAL A 131 -4.78 -0.95 6.81
C VAL A 131 -5.09 -2.26 7.52
N LEU A 132 -5.48 -2.17 8.79
CA LEU A 132 -6.03 -3.28 9.56
C LEU A 132 -7.47 -3.51 9.09
N MET A 133 -7.76 -4.71 8.62
CA MET A 133 -9.08 -5.10 8.13
C MET A 133 -9.61 -6.31 8.89
N LEU A 134 -10.79 -6.17 9.49
CA LEU A 134 -11.56 -7.29 10.01
C LEU A 134 -12.77 -7.50 9.09
N SER A 135 -13.09 -8.73 8.73
CA SER A 135 -14.27 -8.99 7.89
C SER A 135 -15.03 -10.24 8.30
N CYS A 136 -16.34 -10.21 8.13
CA CYS A 136 -17.19 -11.40 8.01
C CYS A 136 -17.55 -11.54 6.53
N ILE A 137 -17.12 -12.63 5.90
CA ILE A 137 -17.41 -12.93 4.49
C ILE A 137 -17.78 -14.42 4.42
N ASP A 138 -18.95 -14.75 3.87
CA ASP A 138 -19.49 -16.10 3.79
C ASP A 138 -19.60 -16.80 5.16
N ARG A 139 -19.92 -16.00 6.20
CA ARG A 139 -19.91 -16.38 7.64
C ARG A 139 -18.54 -16.80 8.19
N ILE A 140 -17.46 -16.54 7.45
CA ILE A 140 -16.07 -16.73 7.92
C ILE A 140 -15.54 -15.37 8.38
N THR A 141 -15.27 -15.26 9.69
CA THR A 141 -14.51 -14.13 10.25
C THR A 141 -13.04 -14.21 9.85
N ARG A 142 -12.43 -13.07 9.52
CA ARG A 142 -11.01 -12.93 9.13
C ARG A 142 -10.41 -11.71 9.80
N LEU A 143 -9.16 -11.84 10.25
CA LEU A 143 -8.30 -10.75 10.73
C LEU A 143 -7.13 -10.63 9.74
N GLN A 144 -6.98 -9.47 9.10
CA GLN A 144 -6.05 -9.26 8.00
C GLN A 144 -5.42 -7.86 8.08
N VAL A 145 -4.22 -7.69 7.50
CA VAL A 145 -3.59 -6.37 7.33
C VAL A 145 -3.12 -6.22 5.89
N ALA A 146 -3.63 -5.20 5.20
CA ALA A 146 -3.19 -4.82 3.86
C ALA A 146 -1.98 -3.88 3.99
N LEU A 147 -0.88 -4.20 3.29
CA LEU A 147 0.42 -3.56 3.43
C LEU A 147 0.79 -2.75 2.17
N PRO A 148 1.43 -1.58 2.29
CA PRO A 148 1.87 -0.78 1.12
C PRO A 148 3.07 -1.39 0.37
N LYS A 149 3.70 -2.43 0.93
CA LYS A 149 4.83 -3.19 0.39
C LYS A 149 4.62 -4.67 0.76
N PRO A 150 5.13 -5.64 -0.01
CA PRO A 150 4.96 -7.04 0.34
C PRO A 150 5.82 -7.38 1.57
N ALA A 151 5.28 -8.21 2.46
CA ALA A 151 6.04 -8.82 3.56
C ALA A 151 6.74 -10.10 3.10
N GLU A 152 7.97 -10.30 3.58
CA GLU A 152 8.80 -11.48 3.27
C GLU A 152 8.57 -12.64 4.27
N SER A 153 7.98 -12.36 5.44
CA SER A 153 7.71 -13.33 6.51
C SER A 153 6.31 -13.14 7.11
N GLY A 154 5.76 -14.22 7.64
CA GLY A 154 4.54 -14.23 8.46
C GLY A 154 4.81 -14.07 9.96
N ALA A 155 6.07 -14.20 10.39
CA ALA A 155 6.46 -14.18 11.79
C ALA A 155 6.27 -12.78 12.41
N VAL A 156 5.26 -12.64 13.27
CA VAL A 156 4.93 -11.36 13.93
C VAL A 156 4.80 -11.51 15.45
N THR A 157 5.20 -10.46 16.17
CA THR A 157 4.85 -10.26 17.58
C THR A 157 3.73 -9.24 17.66
N VAL A 158 2.55 -9.66 18.12
CA VAL A 158 1.41 -8.78 18.39
C VAL A 158 1.49 -8.33 19.85
N THR A 159 1.42 -7.02 20.06
CA THR A 159 1.47 -6.38 21.39
C THR A 159 0.31 -5.40 21.55
N THR A 160 -0.36 -5.44 22.68
CA THR A 160 -1.39 -4.50 23.13
C THR A 160 -1.09 -4.05 24.56
N ASN A 161 -1.90 -3.14 25.11
CA ASN A 161 -1.83 -2.79 26.54
C ASN A 161 -2.36 -3.88 27.49
N LYS A 162 -2.76 -5.05 26.98
CA LYS A 162 -3.27 -6.20 27.76
C LYS A 162 -2.56 -7.53 27.48
N THR A 163 -2.01 -7.71 26.29
CA THR A 163 -1.51 -9.00 25.77
C THR A 163 -0.27 -8.80 24.90
N LEU A 164 0.67 -9.73 24.99
CA LEU A 164 1.78 -9.88 24.03
C LEU A 164 1.84 -11.35 23.63
N PHE A 165 1.87 -11.62 22.33
CA PHE A 165 2.02 -12.97 21.80
C PHE A 165 2.76 -12.99 20.46
N LYS A 166 3.52 -14.06 20.21
CA LYS A 166 4.09 -14.37 18.89
C LYS A 166 3.14 -15.28 18.13
N THR A 167 3.06 -15.09 16.82
CA THR A 167 2.17 -15.85 15.93
C THR A 167 2.70 -15.82 14.50
N GLU A 168 2.31 -16.80 13.69
CA GLU A 168 2.70 -16.93 12.29
C GLU A 168 1.49 -16.59 11.41
N TRP A 169 1.51 -15.40 10.81
CA TRP A 169 0.44 -14.89 9.98
C TRP A 169 0.63 -15.29 8.52
N PHE A 170 -0.41 -15.78 7.85
CA PHE A 170 -0.30 -16.23 6.47
C PHE A 170 -0.02 -15.06 5.52
N LEU A 171 1.06 -15.17 4.75
CA LEU A 171 1.25 -14.34 3.56
C LEU A 171 0.17 -14.68 2.50
N ARG A 172 -0.50 -13.66 2.00
CA ARG A 172 -1.50 -13.70 0.93
C ARG A 172 -1.20 -12.61 -0.09
N GLU A 173 -1.78 -12.73 -1.28
CA GLU A 173 -1.78 -11.70 -2.32
C GLU A 173 -0.34 -11.16 -2.58
N SER A 174 0.57 -12.08 -2.95
CA SER A 174 2.00 -11.82 -3.19
C SER A 174 2.75 -11.12 -2.04
N GLY A 175 2.31 -11.35 -0.80
CA GLY A 175 2.89 -10.76 0.41
C GLY A 175 2.29 -9.41 0.80
N TYR A 176 1.44 -8.80 -0.04
CA TYR A 176 0.79 -7.52 0.27
C TYR A 176 -0.31 -7.64 1.33
N LEU A 177 -0.77 -8.84 1.66
CA LEU A 177 -1.81 -9.07 2.66
C LEU A 177 -1.33 -10.09 3.70
N TRP A 178 -1.17 -9.67 4.96
CA TRP A 178 -1.11 -10.60 6.08
C TRP A 178 -2.51 -11.08 6.45
N GLU A 179 -2.63 -12.33 6.85
CA GLU A 179 -3.86 -12.95 7.33
C GLU A 179 -3.57 -13.76 8.61
N SER A 180 -4.09 -13.28 9.75
CA SER A 180 -3.91 -13.94 11.05
C SER A 180 -4.47 -15.36 11.01
N SER A 181 -5.74 -15.48 10.61
CA SER A 181 -6.50 -16.72 10.60
C SER A 181 -7.90 -16.50 10.03
N ARG A 182 -8.63 -17.60 9.84
CA ARG A 182 -10.01 -17.64 9.34
C ARG A 182 -10.88 -18.47 10.28
N GLY A 183 -12.13 -18.05 10.51
CA GLY A 183 -13.05 -18.76 11.41
C GLY A 183 -12.61 -18.68 12.87
N LEU A 184 -12.81 -19.76 13.64
CA LEU A 184 -12.62 -19.79 15.11
C LEU A 184 -11.23 -19.28 15.57
N PRO A 185 -10.09 -19.67 14.98
CA PRO A 185 -8.79 -19.12 15.42
C PRO A 185 -8.67 -17.60 15.21
N GLY A 186 -9.21 -17.07 14.11
CA GLY A 186 -9.24 -15.62 13.85
C GLY A 186 -10.19 -14.88 14.80
N ILE A 187 -11.31 -15.52 15.17
CA ILE A 187 -12.23 -15.02 16.20
C ILE A 187 -11.53 -14.92 17.55
N ASP A 188 -10.77 -15.95 17.94
CA ASP A 188 -10.08 -15.97 19.22
C ASP A 188 -8.86 -15.03 19.27
N GLU A 189 -8.23 -14.73 18.12
CA GLU A 189 -7.24 -13.66 18.03
C GLU A 189 -7.88 -12.27 18.15
N ILE A 190 -9.01 -12.01 17.47
CA ILE A 190 -9.76 -10.75 17.61
C ILE A 190 -10.22 -10.55 19.07
N LYS A 191 -10.66 -11.61 19.77
CA LYS A 191 -11.03 -11.53 21.20
C LYS A 191 -9.85 -11.10 22.09
N ARG A 192 -8.60 -11.49 21.78
CA ARG A 192 -7.40 -11.06 22.53
C ARG A 192 -7.09 -9.56 22.37
N LEU A 193 -7.62 -8.93 21.32
CA LEU A 193 -7.50 -7.50 21.06
C LEU A 193 -8.60 -6.68 21.77
N MET A 194 -9.74 -7.28 22.16
CA MET A 194 -10.90 -6.54 22.64
C MET A 194 -10.64 -5.71 23.92
N GLY A 195 -11.18 -4.49 23.92
CA GLY A 195 -10.99 -3.50 24.98
C GLY A 195 -9.53 -3.05 25.18
N SER A 196 -8.64 -3.31 24.22
CA SER A 196 -7.30 -2.70 24.16
C SER A 196 -7.37 -1.38 23.39
N GLU A 197 -6.49 -0.44 23.68
CA GLU A 197 -6.47 0.88 23.01
C GLU A 197 -5.70 0.82 21.69
N HIS A 198 -4.57 0.11 21.71
CA HIS A 198 -3.65 0.00 20.59
C HIS A 198 -3.23 -1.45 20.33
N MET A 199 -2.97 -1.75 19.06
CA MET A 199 -2.37 -3.00 18.58
C MET A 199 -1.12 -2.63 17.79
N THR A 200 0.05 -3.00 18.32
CA THR A 200 1.33 -2.90 17.62
C THR A 200 1.72 -4.28 17.11
N ILE A 201 2.03 -4.36 15.82
CA ILE A 201 2.53 -5.54 15.13
C ILE A 201 4.00 -5.29 14.83
N THR A 202 4.88 -6.08 15.42
CA THR A 202 6.31 -6.06 15.15
C THR A 202 6.67 -7.31 14.34
N PRO A 203 6.90 -7.19 13.02
CA PRO A 203 7.37 -8.30 12.20
C PRO A 203 8.83 -8.65 12.52
N GLU A 204 9.26 -9.84 12.15
CA GLU A 204 10.66 -10.25 12.24
C GLU A 204 11.56 -9.41 11.30
N GLN A 205 11.07 -9.04 10.12
CA GLN A 205 11.73 -8.13 9.17
C GLN A 205 10.82 -6.94 8.85
N GLY A 206 11.36 -5.72 8.93
CA GLY A 206 10.66 -4.47 8.60
C GLY A 206 10.45 -3.56 9.81
N SER A 207 9.46 -2.66 9.70
CA SER A 207 9.10 -1.69 10.75
C SER A 207 7.85 -2.12 11.51
N GLN A 208 7.75 -1.76 12.79
CA GLN A 208 6.51 -1.97 13.55
C GLN A 208 5.34 -1.16 12.95
N ILE A 209 4.13 -1.69 13.05
CA ILE A 209 2.90 -1.05 12.58
C ILE A 209 1.93 -0.98 13.75
N THR A 210 1.43 0.22 14.10
CA THR A 210 0.49 0.39 15.22
C THR A 210 -0.87 0.86 14.73
N PHE A 211 -1.94 0.24 15.22
CA PHE A 211 -3.33 0.58 14.92
C PHE A 211 -4.05 1.11 16.18
N ASN A 212 -5.00 2.01 16.00
CA ASN A 212 -5.97 2.38 17.02
C ASN A 212 -7.10 1.35 17.01
N ILE A 213 -7.29 0.65 18.13
CA ILE A 213 -8.33 -0.38 18.29
C ILE A 213 -9.24 -0.13 19.50
N SER A 214 -9.14 1.04 20.13
CA SER A 214 -9.98 1.47 21.27
C SER A 214 -11.49 1.29 21.06
N GLN A 215 -11.98 1.43 19.81
CA GLN A 215 -13.38 1.27 19.45
C GLN A 215 -13.75 -0.13 18.91
N LEU A 216 -12.80 -1.09 18.88
CA LEU A 216 -12.97 -2.41 18.25
C LEU A 216 -14.22 -3.15 18.73
N GLU A 217 -14.49 -3.15 20.03
CA GLU A 217 -15.62 -3.90 20.60
C GLU A 217 -16.99 -3.32 20.17
N GLN A 218 -17.09 -1.99 20.04
CA GLN A 218 -18.29 -1.33 19.53
C GLN A 218 -18.43 -1.48 18.01
N ALA A 219 -17.33 -1.33 17.26
CA ALA A 219 -17.32 -1.44 15.81
C ALA A 219 -17.59 -2.88 15.32
N ALA A 220 -17.13 -3.89 16.06
CA ALA A 220 -17.25 -5.30 15.67
C ALA A 220 -18.66 -5.89 15.87
N LYS A 221 -19.60 -5.20 16.52
CA LYS A 221 -20.98 -5.68 16.75
C LYS A 221 -21.66 -6.24 15.48
N PRO A 222 -21.78 -5.51 14.36
CA PRO A 222 -22.35 -6.05 13.12
C PRO A 222 -21.55 -7.23 12.53
N LEU A 223 -20.23 -7.28 12.71
CA LEU A 223 -19.39 -8.41 12.27
C LEU A 223 -19.69 -9.67 13.10
N ARG A 224 -19.86 -9.51 14.42
CA ARG A 224 -20.22 -10.55 15.38
C ARG A 224 -21.64 -11.08 15.15
N GLU A 225 -22.59 -10.20 14.87
CA GLU A 225 -23.96 -10.56 14.47
C GLU A 225 -23.97 -11.37 13.16
N ALA A 226 -23.23 -10.91 12.14
CA ALA A 226 -23.13 -11.57 10.84
C ALA A 226 -22.45 -12.94 10.88
N CYS A 227 -21.39 -13.09 11.68
CA CYS A 227 -20.62 -14.33 11.81
C CYS A 227 -20.97 -15.19 13.06
N ARG A 228 -21.94 -14.73 13.88
CA ARG A 228 -22.54 -15.44 15.03
C ARG A 228 -21.57 -15.86 16.15
N TRP A 229 -20.88 -14.90 16.78
CA TRP A 229 -19.98 -15.13 17.93
C TRP A 229 -19.83 -13.94 18.87
#